data_AF-W1XN95-F1
#
_entry.id   AF-W1XN95-F1
#
_cell.length_a   1.000
_cell.length_b   1.000
_cell.length_c   1.000
_cell.angle_alpha   90.00
_cell.angle_beta   90.00
_cell.angle_gamma   90.00
#
_symmetry.space_group_name_H-M   'P 1'
#
loop_
_entity.id
_entity.type
_entity.pdbx_description
1 polymer ?
#
loop_
_entity_poly.entity_id
_entity_poly.type
_entity_poly.pdbx_seq_one_letter_code
_entity_poly.pdbx_strand_id
1 'polypeptide(L)'
;ILPASQTRDKDALTREGVAKVLDDLKAMDFEFIVCDSPAGIETGALMALYFADEAIITTNPEVSSVRDSDRILGILASKSRRAE
;
A
#
# COMPACT_ATOMS: atom_id res chain seq x y z
N ILE A 1 3.24 -12.45 10.94
CA ILE A 1 3.54 -10.99 10.97
C ILE A 1 4.90 -10.79 10.32
N LEU A 2 4.98 -9.95 9.29
CA LEU A 2 6.24 -9.55 8.66
C LEU A 2 6.61 -8.16 9.19
N PRO A 3 7.69 -8.00 9.98
CA PRO A 3 8.01 -6.72 10.60
C PRO A 3 8.62 -5.74 9.59
N ALA A 4 8.31 -4.45 9.76
CA ALA A 4 8.93 -3.39 8.98
C ALA A 4 10.41 -3.21 9.37
N SER A 5 11.23 -2.78 8.41
CA SER A 5 12.63 -2.43 8.66
C SER A 5 12.74 -1.19 9.54
N GLN A 6 13.76 -1.13 10.39
CA GLN A 6 14.10 0.05 11.18
C GLN A 6 15.01 1.04 10.43
N THR A 7 15.39 0.73 9.19
CA THR A 7 16.16 1.65 8.35
C THR A 7 15.33 2.85 7.93
N ARG A 8 15.97 4.01 7.79
CA ARG A 8 15.34 5.24 7.28
C ARG A 8 15.40 5.34 5.76
N ASP A 9 15.99 4.35 5.10
CA ASP A 9 16.13 4.32 3.65
C ASP A 9 14.79 4.09 2.97
N LYS A 10 14.32 5.12 2.25
CA LYS A 10 13.04 5.11 1.54
C LYS A 10 13.09 4.28 0.25
N ASP A 11 14.28 3.94 -0.24
CA ASP A 11 14.49 3.17 -1.47
C ASP A 11 14.71 1.68 -1.19
N ALA A 12 14.71 1.27 0.09
CA ALA A 12 14.87 -0.12 0.50
C ALA A 12 13.73 -1.04 0.02
N LEU A 13 12.56 -0.49 -0.29
CA LEU A 13 11.40 -1.23 -0.80
C LEU A 13 11.28 -1.03 -2.32
N THR A 14 11.82 -1.99 -3.08
CA THR A 14 11.70 -2.00 -4.55
C THR A 14 10.39 -2.67 -5.00
N ARG A 15 9.84 -2.27 -6.15
CA ARG A 15 8.65 -2.89 -6.73
C ARG A 15 8.83 -4.39 -6.94
N GLU A 16 9.97 -4.80 -7.48
CA GLU A 16 10.30 -6.20 -7.73
C GLU A 16 10.42 -7.01 -6.42
N GLY A 17 11.11 -6.47 -5.43
CA GLY A 17 11.28 -7.14 -4.14
C GLY A 17 9.96 -7.33 -3.41
N VAL A 18 9.09 -6.31 -3.40
CA VAL A 18 7.76 -6.40 -2.78
C VAL A 18 6.87 -7.39 -3.54
N ALA A 19 6.86 -7.35 -4.88
CA ALA A 19 6.09 -8.32 -5.68
C ALA A 19 6.49 -9.76 -5.37
N LYS A 20 7.81 -10.03 -5.33
CA LYS A 20 8.33 -11.35 -5.00
C LYS A 20 7.86 -11.83 -3.63
N VAL A 21 7.92 -10.98 -2.61
CA VAL A 21 7.47 -11.33 -1.26
C VAL A 21 5.97 -11.64 -1.25
N LEU A 22 5.14 -10.85 -1.95
CA LEU A 22 3.70 -11.09 -2.05
C LEU A 22 3.39 -12.41 -2.75
N ASP A 23 4.12 -12.75 -3.82
CA ASP A 23 3.94 -14.01 -4.54
C ASP A 23 4.41 -15.22 -3.71
N ASP A 24 5.52 -15.09 -2.98
CA ASP A 24 6.01 -16.11 -2.05
C ASP A 24 4.97 -16.34 -0.92
N LEU A 25 4.34 -15.28 -0.39
CA LEU A 25 3.25 -15.40 0.58
C LEU A 25 2.00 -16.08 -0.01
N LYS A 26 1.61 -15.75 -1.25
CA LYS A 26 0.50 -16.44 -1.92
C LYS A 26 0.79 -17.92 -2.10
N ALA A 27 2.03 -18.29 -2.42
CA ALA A 27 2.46 -19.69 -2.56
C ALA A 27 2.47 -20.45 -1.22
N MET A 28 2.45 -19.76 -0.09
CA MET A 28 2.29 -20.33 1.25
C MET A 28 0.82 -20.46 1.68
N ASP A 29 -0.13 -20.32 0.75
CA ASP A 29 -1.57 -20.44 0.97
C ASP A 29 -2.16 -19.41 1.97
N PHE A 30 -1.56 -18.21 2.06
CA PHE A 30 -2.19 -17.11 2.80
C PHE A 30 -3.42 -16.60 2.05
N GLU A 31 -4.61 -16.77 2.65
CA GLU A 31 -5.88 -16.29 2.09
C GLU A 31 -5.96 -14.75 2.04
N PHE A 32 -5.39 -14.08 3.05
CA PHE A 32 -5.40 -12.62 3.15
C PHE A 32 -4.01 -12.09 3.51
N ILE A 33 -3.56 -11.09 2.75
CA ILE A 33 -2.33 -10.34 3.02
C ILE A 33 -2.73 -8.89 3.28
N VAL A 34 -2.69 -8.47 4.54
CA VAL A 34 -3.03 -7.11 4.94
C VAL A 34 -1.77 -6.25 4.95
N CYS A 35 -1.72 -5.25 4.06
CA CYS A 35 -0.63 -4.28 4.01
C CYS A 35 -0.97 -3.07 4.88
N ASP A 36 -0.20 -2.86 5.95
CA ASP A 36 -0.29 -1.64 6.76
C ASP A 36 0.40 -0.48 6.03
N SER A 37 -0.38 0.39 5.41
CA SER A 37 0.15 1.52 4.66
C SER A 37 0.55 2.66 5.58
N PRO A 38 1.73 3.29 5.40
CA PRO A 38 2.04 4.53 6.08
C PRO A 38 1.10 5.66 5.61
N ALA A 39 0.98 6.69 6.44
CA ALA A 39 0.20 7.89 6.10
C ALA A 39 0.84 8.68 4.94
N GLY A 40 0.02 9.52 4.28
CA GLY A 40 0.45 10.39 3.20
C GLY A 40 0.44 9.72 1.83
N ILE A 41 1.08 10.37 0.85
CA ILE A 41 1.10 9.97 -0.57
C ILE A 41 2.53 9.78 -1.10
N GLU A 42 3.48 9.58 -0.19
CA GLU A 42 4.89 9.36 -0.52
C GLU A 42 5.15 7.93 -1.01
N THR A 43 6.39 7.64 -1.40
CA THR A 43 6.84 6.35 -1.95
C THR A 43 6.39 5.15 -1.13
N GLY A 44 6.44 5.22 0.21
CA GLY A 44 6.00 4.11 1.07
C GLY A 44 4.51 3.79 0.94
N ALA A 45 3.65 4.81 0.94
CA ALA A 45 2.20 4.64 0.77
C ALA A 45 1.88 4.15 -0.64
N LEU A 46 2.54 4.73 -1.66
CA LEU A 46 2.41 4.29 -3.04
C LEU A 46 2.83 2.82 -3.24
N MET A 47 3.90 2.38 -2.58
CA MET A 47 4.33 0.98 -2.65
C MET A 47 3.35 0.03 -1.96
N ALA A 48 2.81 0.39 -0.80
CA ALA A 48 1.85 -0.42 -0.08
C ALA A 48 0.54 -0.63 -0.88
N LEU A 49 0.07 0.41 -1.59
CA LEU A 49 -1.15 0.33 -2.39
C LEU A 49 -0.95 -0.25 -3.80
N TYR A 50 0.28 -0.26 -4.33
CA TYR A 50 0.52 -0.57 -5.75
C TYR A 50 0.03 -1.97 -6.15
N PHE A 51 0.24 -2.96 -5.29
CA PHE A 51 -0.14 -4.37 -5.53
C PHE A 51 -1.46 -4.78 -4.86
N ALA A 52 -2.19 -3.84 -4.26
CA ALA A 52 -3.40 -4.15 -3.53
C ALA A 52 -4.55 -4.56 -4.48
N ASP A 53 -5.25 -5.64 -4.14
CA ASP A 53 -6.47 -6.07 -4.83
C ASP A 53 -7.69 -5.28 -4.36
N GLU A 54 -7.74 -5.00 -3.07
CA GLU A 54 -8.75 -4.21 -2.40
C GLU A 54 -8.08 -3.13 -1.53
N ALA A 55 -8.74 -2.00 -1.34
CA ALA A 55 -8.26 -0.91 -0.51
C ALA A 55 -9.31 -0.51 0.53
N ILE A 56 -8.92 -0.51 1.81
CA ILE A 56 -9.74 0.00 2.91
C ILE A 56 -9.31 1.45 3.18
N ILE A 57 -10.22 2.40 2.95
CA ILE A 57 -9.97 3.82 3.17
C ILE A 57 -10.43 4.19 4.58
N THR A 58 -9.47 4.34 5.49
CA THR A 58 -9.72 4.76 6.87
C THR A 58 -9.88 6.27 6.94
N THR A 59 -11.10 6.74 7.23
CA THR A 59 -11.46 8.16 7.23
C THR A 59 -12.10 8.57 8.56
N ASN A 60 -11.57 9.62 9.18
CA ASN A 60 -12.22 10.28 10.32
C ASN A 60 -13.36 11.19 9.83
N PRO A 61 -14.42 11.42 10.62
CA PRO A 61 -15.53 12.30 10.25
C PRO A 61 -15.16 13.80 10.37
N GLU A 62 -14.10 14.20 9.67
CA GLU A 62 -13.57 15.57 9.61
C GLU A 62 -13.25 15.92 8.15
N VAL A 63 -13.47 17.19 7.76
CA VAL A 63 -13.27 17.68 6.40
C VAL A 63 -11.87 17.42 5.85
N SER A 64 -10.83 17.53 6.69
CA SER A 64 -9.45 17.27 6.28
C SER A 64 -9.23 15.80 5.88
N SER A 65 -9.65 14.87 6.74
CA SER A 65 -9.51 13.43 6.52
C SER A 65 -10.32 12.96 5.30
N VAL A 66 -11.53 13.50 5.10
CA VAL A 66 -12.36 13.18 3.92
C VAL A 66 -11.68 13.64 2.62
N ARG A 67 -11.10 14.85 2.60
CA ARG A 67 -10.40 15.37 1.42
C ARG A 67 -9.14 14.59 1.08
N ASP A 68 -8.36 14.20 2.09
CA ASP A 68 -7.17 13.39 1.86
C ASP A 68 -7.53 11.96 1.40
N SER A 69 -8.63 11.41 1.93
CA SER A 69 -9.19 10.12 1.49
C SER A 69 -9.61 10.17 0.01
N ASP A 70 -10.26 11.24 -0.42
CA ASP A 70 -10.63 11.46 -1.83
C ASP A 70 -9.39 11.54 -2.74
N ARG A 71 -8.31 12.18 -2.28
CA ARG A 71 -7.04 12.20 -3.01
C ARG A 71 -6.45 10.78 -3.18
N ILE A 72 -6.52 9.95 -2.13
CA ILE A 72 -6.04 8.55 -2.19
C ILE A 72 -6.86 7.74 -3.21
N LEU A 73 -8.18 7.93 -3.28
CA LEU A 73 -9.01 7.30 -4.30
C LEU A 73 -8.54 7.64 -5.72
N GLY A 74 -8.23 8.92 -5.97
CA GLY A 74 -7.67 9.33 -7.27
C GLY A 74 -6.30 8.70 -7.58
N ILE A 75 -5.47 8.49 -6.56
CA ILE A 75 -4.17 7.80 -6.70
C ILE A 75 -4.37 6.31 -7.00
N LEU A 76 -5.28 5.63 -6.29
CA LEU A 76 -5.60 4.22 -6.55
C LEU A 76 -6.07 4.01 -7.98
N ALA A 77 -6.93 4.91 -8.48
CA ALA A 77 -7.48 4.86 -9.82
C ALA A 77 -6.49 5.20 -10.95
N SER A 78 -5.28 5.71 -10.63
CA SER A 78 -4.30 6.15 -11.63
C SER A 78 -2.91 5.55 -11.49
N LYS A 79 -2.54 5.02 -10.32
CA LYS A 79 -1.18 4.57 -10.01
C LYS A 79 -1.09 3.17 -9.41
N SER A 80 -2.20 2.46 -9.25
CA SER A 80 -2.18 1.05 -8.85
C SER A 80 -1.87 0.16 -10.04
N ARG A 81 -1.36 -1.05 -9.79
CA ARG A 81 -1.12 -2.07 -10.84
C ARG A 81 -2.39 -2.42 -11.62
N ARG A 82 -3.57 -2.25 -11.02
CA ARG A 82 -4.87 -2.54 -11.65
C ARG A 82 -5.38 -1.37 -12.50
N ALA A 83 -4.84 -0.17 -12.29
CA ALA A 83 -5.16 1.03 -13.06
C ALA A 83 -4.22 1.24 -14.25
N GLU A 84 -3.01 0.65 -14.20
CA GLU A 84 -2.10 0.48 -15.35
C GLU A 84 -2.68 -0.54 -16.35
#